data_AF-A0A8H5D4U9-F1
#
_entry.id   AF-A0A8H5D4U9-F1
#
_cell.length_a   1.000
_cell.length_b   1.000
_cell.length_c   1.000
_cell.angle_alpha   90.00
_cell.angle_beta   90.00
_cell.angle_gamma   90.00
#
_symmetry.space_group_name_H-M   'P 1'
#
loop_
_entity.id
_entity.type
_entity.pdbx_description
1 polymer ?
#
loop_
_entity_poly.entity_id
_entity_poly.type
_entity_poly.pdbx_seq_one_letter_code
_entity_poly.pdbx_strand_id
1 'polypeptide(L)'
;MGSVFLLLIGPFPILLPFCSLTVANFLLPLPLRSHNDNLPPPHRPHPPHYRQAEWNYQRGAAATVDRPFLGWMGRFFLHDVAHFHVVHHFFPKMPWYNGEAATAHLSTFIGEHYKWDDKPVFKALWDNYNQCQFVEDEGDVLFYRDRKGQAARRPADAYYVKKGSKDSNGVKTD
;
A
#
# COMPACT_ATOMS: atom_id res chain seq x y z
N MET A 1 -19.66 -13.81 35.08
CA MET A 1 -19.05 -12.79 35.96
C MET A 1 -18.06 -11.99 35.15
N GLY A 2 -18.25 -10.68 35.08
CA GLY A 2 -17.42 -9.75 34.29
C GLY A 2 -18.14 -8.41 34.22
N SER A 3 -17.70 -7.47 35.06
CA SER A 3 -18.40 -6.24 35.44
C SER A 3 -18.49 -5.22 34.31
N VAL A 4 -19.67 -4.60 34.18
CA VAL A 4 -19.94 -3.40 33.38
C VAL A 4 -19.47 -2.19 34.19
N PHE A 5 -18.45 -1.48 33.72
CA PHE A 5 -18.12 -0.14 34.21
C PHE A 5 -18.74 0.88 33.25
N LEU A 6 -19.84 1.48 33.70
CA LEU A 6 -20.52 2.60 33.06
C LEU A 6 -19.82 3.89 33.52
N LEU A 7 -19.19 4.61 32.59
CA LEU A 7 -18.76 5.99 32.81
C LEU A 7 -19.41 6.86 31.74
N LEU A 8 -20.59 7.37 32.10
CA LEU A 8 -21.34 8.38 31.35
C LEU A 8 -20.86 9.76 31.81
N ILE A 9 -20.17 10.51 30.94
CA ILE A 9 -20.17 11.99 30.97
C ILE A 9 -20.07 12.52 29.52
N GLY A 10 -21.18 13.06 29.00
CA GLY A 10 -21.20 14.16 28.03
C GLY A 10 -21.03 13.84 26.53
N PRO A 11 -21.60 14.67 25.63
CA PRO A 11 -22.29 14.17 24.44
C PRO A 11 -21.55 14.51 23.15
N PHE A 12 -20.81 13.55 22.59
CA PHE A 12 -20.53 13.51 21.16
C PHE A 12 -20.41 12.04 20.73
N PRO A 13 -21.46 11.45 20.13
CA PRO A 13 -21.36 10.12 19.58
C PRO A 13 -20.59 10.22 18.26
N ILE A 14 -19.27 9.98 18.27
CA ILE A 14 -18.59 9.53 17.05
C ILE A 14 -18.88 8.05 16.92
N LEU A 15 -20.08 7.78 16.40
CA LEU A 15 -20.38 6.55 15.71
C LEU A 15 -19.40 6.48 14.53
N LEU A 16 -18.44 5.55 14.56
CA LEU A 16 -17.81 5.04 13.35
C LEU A 16 -18.65 3.84 12.91
N PRO A 17 -19.65 4.01 12.03
CA PRO A 17 -20.30 2.88 11.42
C PRO A 17 -19.37 2.25 10.39
N PHE A 18 -19.29 0.93 10.50
CA PHE A 18 -19.05 0.03 9.38
C PHE A 18 -19.80 0.46 8.11
N CYS A 19 -19.13 0.28 6.97
CA CYS A 19 -19.73 -0.06 5.68
C CYS A 19 -20.63 0.98 4.99
N SER A 20 -20.17 1.41 3.82
CA SER A 20 -20.93 2.02 2.71
C SER A 20 -21.55 3.40 2.96
N LEU A 21 -21.07 4.41 2.22
CA LEU A 21 -21.83 5.27 1.29
C LEU A 21 -21.13 6.63 1.09
N THR A 22 -20.94 6.94 -0.19
CA THR A 22 -21.10 8.26 -0.83
C THR A 22 -20.47 9.48 -0.15
N VAL A 23 -19.29 9.87 -0.65
CA VAL A 23 -19.02 11.28 -0.93
C VAL A 23 -18.63 11.37 -2.40
N ALA A 24 -19.65 11.54 -3.25
CA ALA A 24 -19.50 12.08 -4.59
C ALA A 24 -20.15 13.47 -4.60
N ASN A 25 -19.50 14.39 -5.31
CA ASN A 25 -19.88 15.77 -5.59
C ASN A 25 -19.64 16.78 -4.46
N PHE A 26 -18.48 17.43 -4.50
CA PHE A 26 -18.40 18.86 -4.84
C PHE A 26 -16.97 19.16 -5.37
N LEU A 27 -16.88 19.91 -6.48
CA LEU A 27 -15.68 20.41 -7.17
C LEU A 27 -15.02 19.49 -8.22
N LEU A 28 -15.67 19.39 -9.39
CA LEU A 28 -14.98 19.40 -10.70
C LEU A 28 -15.25 20.78 -11.32
N PRO A 29 -14.25 21.46 -11.90
CA PRO A 29 -13.72 21.03 -13.20
C PRO A 29 -12.19 21.10 -13.32
N LEU A 30 -11.59 20.14 -14.02
CA LEU A 30 -10.68 20.35 -15.15
C LEU A 30 -10.23 18.97 -15.69
N PRO A 31 -10.26 18.75 -17.02
CA PRO A 31 -9.82 17.50 -17.60
C PRO A 31 -8.31 17.55 -17.82
N LEU A 32 -7.55 16.85 -16.99
CA LEU A 32 -6.22 16.40 -17.39
C LEU A 32 -6.32 14.91 -17.73
N ARG A 33 -6.99 14.65 -18.86
CA ARG A 33 -6.71 13.45 -19.66
C ARG A 33 -5.49 13.76 -20.51
N SER A 34 -4.32 13.36 -20.03
CA SER A 34 -3.25 12.91 -20.90
C SER A 34 -2.22 12.18 -20.05
N HIS A 35 -2.20 10.86 -20.14
CA HIS A 35 -0.93 10.15 -20.29
C HIS A 35 -1.25 8.81 -20.95
N ASN A 36 -1.10 8.83 -22.27
CA ASN A 36 -0.80 7.73 -23.18
C ASN A 36 -0.74 6.32 -22.54
N ASP A 37 -1.73 5.48 -22.84
CA ASP A 37 -1.85 4.09 -22.37
C ASP A 37 -0.80 3.13 -23.03
N ASN A 38 0.11 3.65 -23.85
CA ASN A 38 1.14 2.89 -24.58
C ASN A 38 2.60 3.16 -24.15
N LEU A 39 2.82 3.86 -23.04
CA LEU A 39 4.15 3.91 -22.39
C LEU A 39 4.27 2.72 -21.42
N PRO A 40 5.44 2.05 -21.29
CA PRO A 40 5.67 1.14 -20.17
C PRO A 40 5.34 1.91 -18.88
N PRO A 41 4.54 1.34 -17.96
CA PRO A 41 4.00 2.11 -16.85
C PRO A 41 5.18 2.72 -16.08
N PRO A 42 5.25 4.07 -15.94
CA PRO A 42 6.34 4.68 -15.19
C PRO A 42 6.29 4.11 -13.79
N HIS A 43 7.34 3.37 -13.43
CA HIS A 43 7.69 2.79 -12.13
C HIS A 43 6.67 3.02 -10.99
N ARG A 44 5.44 2.52 -11.11
CA ARG A 44 4.49 2.57 -10.01
C ARG A 44 4.85 1.43 -9.06
N PRO A 45 5.24 1.72 -7.81
CA PRO A 45 5.48 0.67 -6.84
C PRO A 45 4.13 0.14 -6.41
N HIS A 46 3.74 -0.98 -7.00
CA HIS A 46 2.66 -1.82 -6.53
C HIS A 46 3.30 -2.92 -5.69
N PRO A 47 3.43 -2.74 -4.36
CA PRO A 47 4.00 -3.76 -3.52
C PRO A 47 3.10 -5.01 -3.56
N PRO A 48 3.70 -6.21 -3.55
CA PRO A 48 2.94 -7.44 -3.42
C PRO A 48 2.26 -7.52 -2.05
N HIS A 49 1.09 -8.16 -2.04
CA HIS A 49 0.41 -8.61 -0.83
C HIS A 49 0.80 -10.07 -0.59
N TYR A 50 1.46 -10.34 0.54
CA TYR A 50 1.89 -11.68 0.91
C TYR A 50 0.90 -12.31 1.90
N ARG A 51 0.45 -13.52 1.62
CA ARG A 51 -0.32 -14.34 2.57
C ARG A 51 0.59 -15.09 3.53
N GLN A 52 -0.02 -15.68 4.57
CA GLN A 52 0.69 -16.26 5.71
C GLN A 52 1.86 -17.19 5.34
N ALA A 53 1.75 -18.00 4.29
CA ALA A 53 2.81 -18.90 3.86
C ALA A 53 4.07 -18.17 3.33
N GLU A 54 3.89 -17.04 2.65
CA GLU A 54 4.96 -16.27 2.00
C GLU A 54 5.32 -14.98 2.73
N TRP A 55 4.55 -14.61 3.75
CA TRP A 55 4.80 -13.41 4.55
C TRP A 55 5.91 -13.65 5.57
N ASN A 56 6.85 -12.71 5.63
CA ASN A 56 7.77 -12.57 6.75
C ASN A 56 8.05 -11.09 7.01
N TYR A 57 8.71 -10.79 8.12
CA TYR A 57 8.97 -9.41 8.54
C TYR A 57 9.71 -8.60 7.46
N GLN A 58 10.73 -9.17 6.84
CA GLN A 58 11.56 -8.50 5.84
C GLN A 58 10.78 -8.18 4.57
N ARG A 59 9.95 -9.11 4.10
CA ARG A 59 9.04 -8.93 2.96
C ARG A 59 7.98 -7.88 3.26
N GLY A 60 7.44 -7.88 4.49
CA GLY A 60 6.49 -6.86 4.94
C GLY A 60 7.13 -5.46 4.99
N ALA A 61 8.33 -5.34 5.55
CA ALA A 61 9.04 -4.06 5.62
C ALA A 61 9.40 -3.53 4.23
N ALA A 62 9.85 -4.41 3.32
CA ALA A 62 10.13 -4.07 1.92
C ALA A 62 8.87 -3.78 1.09
N ALA A 63 7.68 -4.12 1.56
CA ALA A 63 6.39 -3.84 0.91
C ALA A 63 5.87 -2.43 1.21
N THR A 64 6.76 -1.49 1.54
CA THR A 64 6.46 -0.06 1.72
C THR A 64 7.19 0.77 0.66
N VAL A 65 6.87 2.06 0.59
CA VAL A 65 7.37 2.94 -0.48
C VAL A 65 7.83 4.27 0.11
N ASP A 66 9.07 4.63 -0.16
CA ASP A 66 9.63 5.93 0.20
C ASP A 66 9.22 7.00 -0.83
N ARG A 67 8.98 8.22 -0.35
CA ARG A 67 8.52 9.35 -1.16
C ARG A 67 8.79 10.67 -0.45
N PRO A 68 8.85 11.82 -1.16
CA PRO A 68 8.95 13.13 -0.53
C PRO A 68 7.60 13.53 0.10
N PHE A 69 7.24 12.89 1.22
CA PHE A 69 5.93 13.01 1.85
C PHE A 69 5.68 14.46 2.30
N LEU A 70 4.81 15.20 1.58
CA LEU A 70 4.57 16.64 1.81
C LEU A 70 5.84 17.51 1.72
N GLY A 71 6.91 17.01 1.10
CA GLY A 71 8.20 17.70 0.99
C GLY A 71 8.72 18.20 2.35
N TRP A 72 9.19 19.44 2.39
CA TRP A 72 9.76 20.03 3.61
C TRP A 72 8.82 19.99 4.82
N MET A 73 7.51 20.13 4.61
CA MET A 73 6.53 20.12 5.70
C MET A 73 6.51 18.76 6.38
N GLY A 74 6.54 17.66 5.61
CA GLY A 74 6.61 16.33 6.20
C GLY A 74 7.96 16.05 6.85
N ARG A 75 9.06 16.62 6.34
CA ARG A 75 10.36 16.53 7.04
C ARG A 75 10.28 17.17 8.42
N PHE A 76 9.68 18.36 8.50
CA PHE A 76 9.53 19.12 9.74
C PHE A 76 8.55 18.48 10.72
N PHE A 77 7.32 18.17 10.29
CA PHE A 77 6.25 17.70 11.17
C PHE A 77 6.27 16.19 11.44
N LEU A 78 6.81 15.39 10.52
CA LEU A 78 6.86 13.92 10.64
C LEU A 78 8.29 13.40 10.87
N HIS A 79 9.24 14.32 11.12
CA HIS A 79 10.63 13.99 11.45
C HIS A 79 11.25 12.98 10.48
N ASP A 80 11.05 13.19 9.17
CA ASP A 80 11.53 12.32 8.09
C ASP A 80 11.04 10.86 8.08
N VAL A 81 10.26 10.40 9.08
CA VAL A 81 9.79 9.01 9.18
C VAL A 81 8.94 8.61 7.97
N ALA A 82 8.10 9.53 7.49
CA ALA A 82 7.28 9.29 6.30
C ALA A 82 8.06 9.41 4.98
N HIS A 83 9.25 10.04 5.00
CA HIS A 83 10.14 10.11 3.83
C HIS A 83 10.97 8.85 3.68
N PHE A 84 11.46 8.32 4.80
CA PHE A 84 12.29 7.13 4.93
C PHE A 84 11.48 6.01 5.61
N HIS A 85 10.30 5.73 5.05
CA HIS A 85 9.33 4.81 5.62
C HIS A 85 9.83 3.37 5.56
N VAL A 86 10.49 2.96 4.49
CA VAL A 86 11.03 1.60 4.31
C VAL A 86 12.03 1.28 5.41
N VAL A 87 13.02 2.14 5.64
CA VAL A 87 14.02 1.90 6.71
C VAL A 87 13.39 1.95 8.09
N HIS A 88 12.37 2.80 8.30
CA HIS A 88 11.60 2.80 9.54
C HIS A 88 10.89 1.46 9.78
N HIS A 89 10.32 0.82 8.75
CA HIS A 89 9.73 -0.52 8.92
C HIS A 89 10.77 -1.60 9.22
N PHE A 90 11.97 -1.52 8.65
CA PHE A 90 13.06 -2.45 8.97
C PHE A 90 13.63 -2.24 10.37
N PHE A 91 13.73 -0.99 10.82
CA PHE A 91 14.35 -0.61 12.09
C PHE A 91 13.48 0.42 12.84
N PRO A 92 12.29 0.03 13.34
CA PRO A 92 11.35 0.98 13.94
C PRO A 92 11.86 1.64 15.23
N LYS A 93 12.88 1.04 15.86
CA LYS A 93 13.57 1.58 17.04
C LYS A 93 14.73 2.52 16.70
N MET A 94 15.13 2.60 15.43
CA MET A 94 16.18 3.51 14.99
C MET A 94 15.66 4.96 15.08
N PRO A 95 16.43 5.88 15.67
CA PRO A 95 16.02 7.28 15.69
C PRO A 95 16.10 7.90 14.28
N TRP A 96 15.23 8.87 14.02
CA TRP A 96 15.01 9.45 12.69
C TRP A 96 16.17 10.27 12.13
N TYR A 97 17.07 10.78 12.98
CA TYR A 97 18.18 11.67 12.56
C TYR A 97 19.13 11.02 11.53
N ASN A 98 19.22 9.70 11.51
CA ASN A 98 20.06 8.93 10.58
C ASN A 98 19.25 8.24 9.47
N GLY A 99 17.96 8.57 9.31
CA GLY A 99 17.07 7.91 8.36
C GLY A 99 17.57 7.97 6.93
N GLU A 100 18.09 9.12 6.50
CA GLU A 100 18.61 9.30 5.13
C GLU A 100 19.81 8.40 4.83
N ALA A 101 20.82 8.42 5.71
CA ALA A 101 22.00 7.57 5.58
C ALA A 101 21.63 6.08 5.64
N ALA A 102 20.75 5.71 6.57
CA ALA A 102 20.29 4.34 6.71
C ALA A 102 19.49 3.87 5.48
N THR A 103 18.63 4.71 4.90
CA THR A 103 17.94 4.42 3.65
C THR A 103 18.91 4.27 2.48
N ALA A 104 19.96 5.08 2.39
CA ALA A 104 20.99 4.92 1.34
C ALA A 104 21.70 3.56 1.41
N HIS A 105 22.08 3.11 2.61
CA HIS A 105 22.67 1.78 2.81
C HIS A 105 21.66 0.65 2.57
N LEU A 106 20.44 0.79 3.09
CA LEU A 106 19.40 -0.22 2.94
C LEU A 106 18.98 -0.40 1.48
N SER A 107 18.73 0.70 0.76
CA SER A 107 18.34 0.67 -0.65
C SER A 107 19.39 -0.01 -1.52
N THR A 108 20.68 0.24 -1.25
CA THR A 108 21.79 -0.46 -1.92
C THR A 108 21.78 -1.96 -1.59
N PHE A 109 21.52 -2.33 -0.34
CA PHE A 109 21.51 -3.72 0.11
C PHE A 109 20.34 -4.54 -0.45
N ILE A 110 19.12 -4.01 -0.44
CA ILE A 110 17.91 -4.72 -0.92
C ILE A 110 17.67 -4.55 -2.43
N GLY A 111 18.42 -3.66 -3.09
CA GLY A 111 18.44 -3.49 -4.54
C GLY A 111 17.06 -3.28 -5.15
N GLU A 112 16.67 -4.16 -6.06
CA GLU A 112 15.40 -4.10 -6.79
C GLU A 112 14.15 -4.15 -5.89
N HIS A 113 14.29 -4.62 -4.64
CA HIS A 113 13.20 -4.65 -3.68
C HIS A 113 12.90 -3.28 -3.06
N TYR A 114 13.84 -2.33 -3.09
CA TYR A 114 13.60 -0.97 -2.65
C TYR A 114 12.61 -0.27 -3.59
N LYS A 115 11.64 0.45 -3.01
CA LYS A 115 10.58 1.14 -3.75
C LYS A 115 10.58 2.62 -3.41
N TRP A 116 10.66 3.43 -4.46
CA TRP A 116 10.58 4.88 -4.39
C TRP A 116 9.51 5.39 -5.37
N ASP A 117 8.77 6.44 -4.97
CA ASP A 117 7.78 7.12 -5.80
C ASP A 117 7.82 8.63 -5.52
N ASP A 118 8.11 9.43 -6.54
CA ASP A 118 8.19 10.89 -6.43
C ASP A 118 6.82 11.58 -6.58
N LYS A 119 5.75 10.82 -6.83
CA LYS A 119 4.39 11.34 -6.96
C LYS A 119 3.93 12.06 -5.68
N PRO A 120 3.30 13.24 -5.81
CA PRO A 120 2.72 13.94 -4.67
C PRO A 120 1.77 13.04 -3.87
N VAL A 121 1.88 13.08 -2.55
CA VAL A 121 1.20 12.13 -1.65
C VAL A 121 -0.31 12.03 -1.89
N PHE A 122 -0.99 13.15 -2.11
CA PHE A 122 -2.44 13.14 -2.36
C PHE A 122 -2.81 12.54 -3.71
N LYS A 123 -1.96 12.73 -4.73
CA LYS A 123 -2.16 12.10 -6.03
C LYS A 123 -1.90 10.60 -5.96
N ALA A 124 -0.89 10.17 -5.21
CA ALA A 124 -0.63 8.76 -4.96
C ALA A 124 -1.76 8.09 -4.16
N LEU A 125 -2.27 8.78 -3.13
CA LEU A 125 -3.44 8.33 -2.36
C LEU A 125 -4.67 8.18 -3.27
N TRP A 126 -4.96 9.17 -4.11
CA TRP A 126 -6.08 9.11 -5.06
C TRP A 126 -5.93 7.95 -6.06
N ASP A 127 -4.73 7.75 -6.60
CA ASP A 127 -4.48 6.64 -7.53
C ASP A 127 -4.65 5.29 -6.84
N ASN A 128 -4.09 5.11 -5.64
CA ASN A 128 -4.24 3.90 -4.85
C ASN A 128 -5.71 3.62 -4.54
N TYR A 129 -6.46 4.65 -4.12
CA TYR A 129 -7.88 4.53 -3.82
C TYR A 129 -8.73 4.11 -5.04
N ASN A 130 -8.28 4.37 -6.27
CA ASN A 130 -9.05 4.01 -7.47
C ASN A 130 -8.52 2.75 -8.18
N GLN A 131 -7.24 2.44 -8.05
CA GLN A 131 -6.56 1.36 -8.77
C GLN A 131 -6.28 0.13 -7.90
N CYS A 132 -6.29 0.26 -6.58
CA CYS A 132 -6.03 -0.83 -5.65
C CYS A 132 -7.30 -1.16 -4.86
N GLN A 133 -8.25 -1.85 -5.50
CA GLN A 133 -9.58 -2.12 -4.93
C GLN A 133 -9.65 -3.46 -4.21
N PHE A 134 -9.06 -4.51 -4.79
CA PHE A 134 -9.12 -5.86 -4.23
C PHE A 134 -7.88 -6.68 -4.63
N VAL A 135 -7.75 -7.84 -4.00
CA VAL A 135 -6.81 -8.91 -4.37
C VAL A 135 -7.60 -10.20 -4.59
N GLU A 136 -7.06 -11.15 -5.33
CA GLU A 136 -7.72 -12.44 -5.59
C GLU A 136 -7.88 -13.27 -4.31
N ASP A 137 -8.83 -14.21 -4.34
CA ASP A 137 -9.11 -15.15 -3.25
C ASP A 137 -8.11 -16.32 -3.21
N GLU A 138 -7.40 -16.60 -4.29
CA GLU A 138 -6.37 -17.64 -4.36
C GLU A 138 -4.96 -17.10 -4.66
N GLY A 139 -3.95 -17.85 -4.21
CA GLY A 139 -2.53 -17.56 -4.37
C GLY A 139 -1.88 -16.94 -3.13
N ASP A 140 -0.57 -17.12 -2.99
CA ASP A 140 0.17 -16.68 -1.79
C ASP A 140 0.85 -15.32 -1.94
N VAL A 141 1.20 -14.95 -3.18
CA VAL A 141 1.77 -13.64 -3.52
C VAL A 141 0.82 -12.97 -4.50
N LEU A 142 0.21 -11.86 -4.09
CA LEU A 142 -0.87 -11.21 -4.82
C LEU A 142 -0.52 -9.77 -5.16
N PHE A 143 -1.20 -9.22 -6.16
CA PHE A 143 -1.13 -7.79 -6.49
C PHE A 143 -2.53 -7.22 -6.55
N TYR A 144 -2.66 -5.98 -6.12
CA TYR A 144 -3.94 -5.28 -6.16
C TYR A 144 -4.45 -5.08 -7.59
N ARG A 145 -5.77 -5.17 -7.73
CA ARG A 145 -6.52 -4.97 -8.96
C ARG A 145 -7.45 -3.76 -8.87
N ASP A 146 -7.70 -3.16 -10.02
CA ASP A 146 -8.72 -2.12 -10.16
C ASP A 146 -10.13 -2.72 -10.24
N ARG A 147 -11.16 -1.88 -10.30
CA ARG A 147 -12.57 -2.31 -10.42
C ARG A 147 -12.87 -3.16 -11.67
N LYS A 148 -12.00 -3.11 -12.69
CA LYS A 148 -12.11 -3.91 -13.93
C LYS A 148 -11.35 -5.24 -13.82
N GLY A 149 -10.74 -5.53 -12.67
CA GLY A 149 -9.93 -6.72 -12.44
C GLY A 149 -8.53 -6.64 -13.05
N GLN A 150 -8.04 -5.47 -13.45
CA GLN A 150 -6.72 -5.30 -14.05
C GLN A 150 -5.66 -5.07 -12.96
N ALA A 151 -4.56 -5.82 -13.04
CA ALA A 151 -3.39 -5.63 -12.17
C ALA A 151 -2.25 -5.00 -12.96
N ALA A 152 -1.52 -4.07 -12.34
CA ALA A 152 -0.34 -3.46 -12.94
C ALA A 152 0.88 -4.41 -12.99
N ARG A 153 0.92 -5.41 -12.10
CA ARG A 153 1.95 -6.45 -12.03
C ARG A 153 1.29 -7.79 -11.76
N ARG A 154 1.96 -8.87 -12.19
CA ARG A 154 1.59 -10.24 -11.85
C ARG A 154 2.66 -10.89 -10.96
N PRO A 155 2.31 -11.90 -10.17
CA PRO A 155 3.28 -12.74 -9.45
C PRO A 155 4.28 -13.41 -10.40
N ALA A 156 5.46 -13.72 -9.86
CA ALA A 156 6.43 -14.57 -10.54
C ALA A 156 5.80 -15.94 -10.85
N ASP A 157 6.32 -16.64 -11.85
CA ASP A 157 5.68 -17.85 -12.39
C ASP A 157 5.48 -18.95 -11.32
N ALA A 158 6.38 -19.04 -10.33
CA ALA A 158 6.25 -19.97 -9.20
C ALA A 158 5.04 -19.69 -8.28
N TYR A 159 4.55 -18.45 -8.26
CA TYR A 159 3.43 -18.00 -7.42
C TYR A 159 2.19 -17.65 -8.24
N TYR A 160 2.21 -17.88 -9.55
CA TYR A 160 1.14 -17.49 -10.45
C TYR A 160 0.06 -18.57 -10.49
N VAL A 161 -1.13 -18.25 -9.97
CA VAL A 161 -2.31 -19.10 -10.08
C VAL A 161 -3.05 -18.76 -11.38
N LYS A 162 -3.20 -19.75 -12.28
CA LYS A 162 -3.98 -19.58 -13.51
C LYS A 162 -5.47 -19.62 -13.17
N LYS A 163 -6.22 -18.66 -13.69
CA LYS A 163 -7.68 -18.68 -13.58
C LYS A 163 -8.22 -19.97 -14.23
N GLY A 164 -8.91 -20.80 -13.45
CA GLY A 164 -9.42 -22.11 -13.83
C GLY A 164 -8.51 -23.31 -13.52
N SER A 165 -7.34 -23.12 -12.89
CA SER A 165 -6.51 -24.24 -12.43
C SER A 165 -6.99 -24.76 -11.09
N LYS A 166 -7.08 -26.09 -10.95
CA LYS A 166 -7.34 -26.72 -9.65
C LYS A 166 -6.15 -26.46 -8.71
N ASP A 167 -6.44 -26.09 -7.47
CA ASP A 167 -5.40 -26.09 -6.44
C ASP A 167 -4.89 -27.53 -6.18
N SER A 168 -3.81 -27.68 -5.41
CA SER A 168 -3.26 -28.99 -5.02
C SER A 168 -4.25 -29.86 -4.23
N ASN A 169 -5.41 -29.31 -3.83
CA ASN A 169 -6.51 -29.98 -3.14
C ASN A 169 -7.72 -30.26 -4.06
N GLY A 170 -7.63 -29.96 -5.36
CA GLY A 170 -8.64 -30.29 -6.36
C GLY A 170 -9.84 -29.33 -6.43
N VAL A 171 -9.83 -28.22 -5.71
CA VAL A 171 -10.89 -27.21 -5.76
C VAL A 171 -10.72 -26.37 -7.02
N LYS A 172 -11.78 -26.25 -7.82
CA LYS A 172 -11.81 -25.39 -9.01
C LYS A 172 -11.90 -23.93 -8.55
N THR A 173 -11.13 -23.07 -9.20
CA THR A 173 -11.24 -21.61 -9.07
C THR A 173 -12.33 -21.10 -10.01
N ASP A 174 -13.26 -20.31 -9.50
CA ASP A 174 -14.44 -19.80 -10.22
C ASP A 174 -14.17 -18.50 -11.02
#